data_AF-A0A815NM90-F1
#
_entry.id   AF-A0A815NM90-F1
#
_cell.length_a   1.000
_cell.length_b   1.000
_cell.length_c   1.000
_cell.angle_alpha   90.00
_cell.angle_beta   90.00
_cell.angle_gamma   90.00
#
_symmetry.space_group_name_H-M   'P 1'
#
loop_
_entity.id
_entity.type
_entity.pdbx_description
1 polymer ?
#
loop_
_entity_poly.entity_id
_entity_poly.type
_entity_poly.pdbx_seq_one_letter_code
_entity_poly.pdbx_strand_id
1 'polypeptide(L)'
;MAWIRVIFRHHYAVPPRLNQKDESSNGSLSESTTLEPAVELDAYLNDLLHASFSYYWFNSQLHMLKKLVKCIVSIQASSAPIERVFSQAGIIFTNKKTNLSEK
;
A
#
# COMPACT_ATOMS: atom_id res chain seq x y z
N MET A 1 29.05 6.43 23.72
CA MET A 1 27.93 5.46 23.62
C MET A 1 26.84 6.13 22.80
N ALA A 2 26.60 5.60 21.58
CA ALA A 2 25.48 5.73 20.61
C ALA A 2 24.53 6.95 20.71
N TRP A 3 23.94 7.51 19.65
CA TRP A 3 22.98 6.86 18.75
C TRP A 3 23.01 7.48 17.36
N ILE A 4 23.08 6.61 16.36
CA ILE A 4 22.99 6.92 14.93
C ILE A 4 21.54 7.28 14.60
N ARG A 5 21.31 8.50 14.09
CA ARG A 5 20.03 8.90 13.50
C ARG A 5 19.91 8.31 12.11
N VAL A 6 19.28 7.14 11.99
CA VAL A 6 18.85 6.62 10.69
C VAL A 6 17.52 7.29 10.35
N ILE A 7 17.59 8.32 9.51
CA ILE A 7 16.42 8.98 8.91
C ILE A 7 15.98 8.13 7.71
N PHE A 8 15.05 7.20 7.92
CA PHE A 8 14.30 6.59 6.81
C PHE A 8 13.16 7.53 6.42
N ARG A 9 13.47 8.49 5.54
CA ARG A 9 12.48 9.37 4.91
C ARG A 9 12.03 8.73 3.60
N HIS A 10 11.24 7.66 3.66
CA HIS A 10 10.46 7.24 2.51
C HIS A 10 9.26 8.18 2.37
N HIS A 11 9.48 9.25 1.60
CA HIS A 11 8.42 10.03 0.99
C HIS A 11 7.66 9.11 0.04
N TYR A 12 6.58 8.49 0.52
CA TYR A 12 5.53 8.03 -0.37
C TYR A 12 4.76 9.28 -0.81
N ALA A 13 5.16 9.83 -1.96
CA ALA A 13 4.36 10.79 -2.67
C ALA A 13 3.01 10.14 -2.98
N VAL A 14 1.95 10.61 -2.31
CA VAL A 14 0.57 10.27 -2.65
C VAL A 14 0.30 10.93 -4.01
N PRO A 15 0.05 10.18 -5.09
CA PRO A 15 -0.25 10.79 -6.37
C PRO A 15 -1.57 11.55 -6.29
N PRO A 16 -1.69 12.71 -6.97
CA PRO A 16 -2.90 13.51 -6.95
C PRO A 16 -4.08 12.72 -7.53
N ARG A 17 -5.23 12.77 -6.84
CA ARG A 17 -6.50 12.25 -7.35
C ARG A 17 -6.91 13.07 -8.58
N LEU A 18 -6.67 12.52 -9.75
CA LEU A 18 -7.25 13.01 -11.01
C LEU A 18 -8.75 12.74 -10.97
N ASN A 19 -9.54 13.80 -10.74
CA ASN A 19 -10.96 13.83 -11.07
C ASN A 19 -11.09 13.59 -12.58
N GLN A 20 -11.51 12.39 -12.97
CA GLN A 20 -11.93 12.12 -14.34
C GLN A 20 -13.44 12.29 -14.43
N LYS A 21 -13.78 13.34 -15.17
CA LYS A 21 -15.11 13.76 -15.62
C LYS A 21 -15.66 12.70 -16.58
N ASP A 22 -16.89 12.27 -16.33
CA ASP A 22 -17.64 11.35 -17.18
C ASP A 22 -17.89 11.97 -18.57
N GLU A 23 -17.34 11.37 -19.62
CA GLU A 23 -17.91 11.44 -20.97
C GLU A 23 -17.84 10.09 -21.68
N SER A 24 -19.05 9.62 -21.98
CA SER A 24 -19.43 8.45 -22.76
C SER A 24 -18.80 8.40 -24.15
N SER A 25 -18.34 7.23 -24.61
CA SER A 25 -18.49 6.77 -26.01
C SER A 25 -17.86 5.38 -26.24
N ASN A 26 -18.72 4.43 -26.62
CA ASN A 26 -18.48 3.28 -27.49
C ASN A 26 -17.59 2.12 -27.01
N GLY A 27 -18.27 1.15 -26.38
CA GLY A 27 -18.23 -0.27 -26.72
C GLY A 27 -16.96 -0.84 -27.36
N SER A 28 -16.03 -1.26 -26.52
CA SER A 28 -15.26 -2.48 -26.75
C SER A 28 -15.48 -3.34 -25.51
N LEU A 29 -16.31 -4.39 -25.63
CA LEU A 29 -16.26 -5.51 -24.71
C LEU A 29 -14.84 -6.07 -24.85
N SER A 30 -13.91 -5.58 -24.02
CA SER A 30 -12.68 -6.31 -23.75
C SER A 30 -13.15 -7.56 -23.01
N GLU A 31 -13.37 -8.62 -23.77
CA GLU A 31 -13.58 -9.96 -23.31
C GLU A 31 -12.34 -10.28 -22.46
N SER A 32 -12.44 -10.04 -21.16
CA SER A 32 -11.40 -10.40 -20.21
C SER A 32 -11.41 -11.92 -20.15
N THR A 33 -10.69 -12.56 -21.08
CA THR A 33 -10.43 -13.99 -21.07
C THR A 33 -9.88 -14.31 -19.69
N THR A 34 -10.75 -14.85 -18.84
CA THR A 34 -10.42 -15.19 -17.47
C THR A 34 -9.56 -16.43 -17.58
N LEU A 35 -8.24 -16.25 -17.49
CA LEU A 35 -7.31 -17.35 -17.51
C LEU A 35 -7.49 -18.20 -16.24
N GLU A 36 -7.25 -19.50 -16.38
CA GLU A 36 -7.26 -20.39 -15.22
C GLU A 36 -6.14 -19.97 -14.23
N PRO A 37 -6.37 -20.02 -12.91
CA PRO A 37 -5.41 -19.57 -11.92
C PRO A 37 -4.00 -20.17 -12.06
N ALA A 38 -3.92 -21.45 -12.45
CA ALA A 38 -2.65 -22.13 -12.66
C ALA A 38 -1.87 -21.55 -13.85
N VAL A 39 -2.58 -21.16 -14.91
CA VAL A 39 -2.00 -20.54 -16.11
C VAL A 39 -1.55 -19.10 -15.82
N GLU A 40 -2.31 -18.33 -15.03
CA GLU A 40 -1.87 -17.00 -14.58
C GLU A 40 -0.58 -17.08 -13.75
N LEU A 41 -0.46 -18.10 -12.89
CA LEU A 41 0.72 -18.30 -12.05
C LEU A 41 1.93 -18.70 -12.89
N ASP A 42 1.77 -19.60 -13.85
CA ASP A 42 2.86 -20.00 -14.75
C ASP A 42 3.32 -18.81 -15.62
N ALA A 43 2.37 -18.02 -16.14
CA ALA A 43 2.69 -16.79 -16.86
C ALA A 43 3.48 -15.79 -15.99
N TYR A 44 3.12 -15.64 -14.72
CA TYR A 44 3.86 -14.80 -13.77
C TYR A 44 5.30 -15.28 -13.53
N LEU A 45 5.49 -16.59 -13.34
CA LEU A 45 6.80 -17.18 -13.06
C LEU A 45 7.75 -17.10 -14.25
N ASN A 46 7.21 -17.19 -15.47
CA ASN A 46 7.98 -17.14 -16.71
C ASN A 46 8.20 -15.72 -17.26
N ASP A 47 7.56 -14.70 -16.68
CA ASP A 47 7.76 -13.31 -17.08
C ASP A 47 9.15 -12.82 -16.66
N LEU A 48 9.87 -12.17 -17.57
CA LEU A 48 11.21 -11.62 -17.33
C LEU A 48 11.17 -10.16 -16.85
N LEU A 49 10.00 -9.51 -16.87
CA LEU A 49 9.83 -8.07 -16.66
C LEU A 49 9.48 -7.67 -15.21
N HIS A 50 10.04 -8.34 -14.21
CA HIS A 50 9.81 -8.05 -12.77
C HIS A 50 10.54 -6.81 -12.23
N ALA A 51 11.02 -5.90 -13.09
CA ALA A 51 11.94 -4.84 -12.68
C ALA A 51 11.35 -3.85 -11.64
N SER A 52 10.04 -3.64 -11.62
CA SER A 52 9.37 -2.76 -10.66
C SER A 52 8.02 -3.33 -10.26
N PHE A 53 7.89 -3.72 -8.99
CA PHE A 53 6.68 -4.34 -8.43
C PHE A 53 5.41 -3.54 -8.74
N SER A 54 5.39 -2.25 -8.39
CA SER A 54 4.19 -1.42 -8.57
C SER A 54 3.79 -1.24 -10.03
N TYR A 55 4.78 -1.05 -10.91
CA TYR A 55 4.53 -0.89 -12.36
C TYR A 55 4.05 -2.20 -12.99
N TYR A 56 4.66 -3.32 -12.59
CA TYR A 56 4.30 -4.66 -13.05
C TYR A 56 2.84 -4.99 -12.74
N TRP A 57 2.44 -4.90 -11.46
CA TRP A 57 1.07 -5.23 -11.05
C TRP A 57 0.01 -4.23 -11.53
N PHE A 58 0.40 -2.99 -11.84
CA PHE A 58 -0.53 -2.04 -12.45
C PHE A 58 -0.88 -2.46 -13.89
N ASN A 59 0.13 -2.80 -14.70
CA ASN A 59 -0.03 -3.06 -16.12
C ASN A 59 -0.29 -4.53 -16.50
N SER A 60 -0.09 -5.50 -15.60
CA SER A 60 -0.28 -6.91 -15.94
C SER A 60 -1.75 -7.25 -16.25
N GLN A 61 -2.00 -8.34 -16.97
CA GLN A 61 -3.37 -8.82 -17.25
C GLN A 61 -3.81 -9.95 -16.29
N LEU A 62 -3.05 -10.19 -15.23
CA LEU A 62 -3.24 -11.30 -14.28
C LEU A 62 -4.29 -10.94 -13.23
N HIS A 63 -5.57 -11.06 -13.59
CA HIS A 63 -6.68 -10.55 -12.77
C HIS A 63 -6.82 -11.27 -11.43
N MET A 64 -6.68 -12.59 -11.39
CA MET A 64 -6.81 -13.35 -10.15
C MET A 64 -5.58 -13.18 -9.27
N LEU A 65 -4.39 -13.22 -9.87
CA LEU A 65 -3.15 -13.03 -9.13
C LEU A 65 -3.04 -11.62 -8.54
N LYS A 66 -3.50 -10.58 -9.27
CA LYS A 66 -3.60 -9.21 -8.74
C LYS A 66 -4.47 -9.11 -7.48
N LYS A 67 -5.60 -9.83 -7.45
CA LYS A 67 -6.47 -9.84 -6.27
C LYS A 67 -5.74 -10.44 -5.07
N LEU A 68 -5.04 -11.55 -5.26
CA LEU A 68 -4.25 -12.19 -4.21
C LEU A 68 -3.12 -11.28 -3.71
N VAL A 69 -2.37 -10.67 -4.63
CA VAL A 69 -1.28 -9.76 -4.28
C VAL A 69 -1.79 -8.55 -3.52
N LYS A 70 -2.93 -7.98 -3.92
CA LYS A 70 -3.56 -6.88 -3.18
C LYS A 70 -3.89 -7.28 -1.74
N CYS A 71 -4.41 -8.49 -1.53
CA CYS A 71 -4.67 -9.01 -0.18
C CYS A 71 -3.36 -9.15 0.62
N ILE A 72 -2.33 -9.78 0.05
CA ILE A 72 -1.05 -9.99 0.75
C ILE A 72 -0.37 -8.66 1.08
N VAL A 73 -0.28 -7.73 0.12
CA VAL A 73 0.37 -6.43 0.30
C VAL A 73 -0.41 -5.53 1.27
N SER A 74 -1.71 -5.75 1.45
CA SER A 74 -2.50 -5.01 2.43
C SER A 74 -2.17 -5.37 3.89
N ILE A 75 -1.52 -6.52 4.11
CA ILE A 75 -1.07 -6.94 5.43
C ILE A 75 0.13 -6.10 5.81
N GLN A 76 -0.01 -5.29 6.86
CA GLN A 76 1.11 -4.51 7.38
C GLN A 76 2.18 -5.45 7.94
N ALA A 77 3.42 -5.30 7.47
CA ALA A 77 4.55 -6.10 7.96
C ALA A 77 4.96 -5.75 9.40
N SER A 78 4.51 -4.60 9.93
CA SER A 78 4.87 -4.11 11.26
C SER A 78 3.64 -3.58 11.98
N SER A 79 3.58 -3.80 13.30
CA SER A 79 2.61 -3.21 14.22
C SER A 79 2.87 -1.73 14.52
N ALA A 80 4.02 -1.18 14.11
CA ALA A 80 4.43 0.19 14.42
C ALA A 80 3.40 1.28 14.04
N PRO A 81 2.62 1.18 12.95
CA PRO A 81 1.56 2.15 12.65
C PRO A 81 0.46 2.15 13.71
N ILE A 82 0.07 0.98 14.20
CA ILE A 82 -0.94 0.81 15.27
C ILE A 82 -0.37 1.34 16.60
N GLU A 83 0.87 1.00 16.91
CA GLU A 83 1.57 1.50 18.12
C GLU A 83 1.73 3.03 18.12
N ARG A 84 1.91 3.64 16.94
CA ARG A 84 1.93 5.11 16.81
C ARG A 84 0.58 5.73 17.15
N VAL A 85 -0.52 5.12 16.71
CA VAL A 85 -1.87 5.58 17.07
C VAL A 85 -2.09 5.48 18.58
N PHE A 86 -1.70 4.36 19.20
CA PHE A 86 -1.77 4.22 20.66
C PHE A 86 -0.88 5.21 21.39
N SER A 87 0.32 5.50 20.89
CA SER A 87 1.22 6.49 21.50
C SER A 87 0.63 7.90 21.43
N GLN A 88 0.02 8.28 20.30
CA GLN A 88 -0.66 9.57 20.15
C GLN A 88 -1.90 9.67 21.04
N ALA A 89 -2.72 8.62 21.07
CA ALA A 89 -3.89 8.56 21.93
C ALA A 89 -3.50 8.55 23.42
N GLY A 90 -2.39 7.90 23.78
CA GLY A 90 -1.85 7.88 25.13
C GLY A 90 -1.54 9.27 25.68
N ILE A 91 -1.15 10.24 24.83
CA ILE A 91 -0.97 11.64 25.25
C ILE A 91 -2.30 12.27 25.71
N ILE A 92 -3.42 11.89 25.10
CA ILE A 92 -4.76 12.37 25.44
C ILE A 92 -5.30 11.64 26.68
N PHE A 93 -5.07 10.32 26.78
CA PHE A 93 -5.61 9.50 27.87
C PHE A 93 -4.77 9.54 29.15
N THR A 94 -3.46 9.75 29.04
CA THR A 94 -2.61 9.97 30.22
C THR A 94 -2.66 11.44 30.58
N ASN A 95 -3.65 11.81 31.39
CA ASN A 95 -3.62 13.06 32.16
C ASN A 95 -2.48 12.96 33.19
N LYS A 96 -1.23 13.11 32.74
CA LYS A 96 -0.14 13.49 33.62
C LYS A 96 -0.48 14.93 34.00
N LYS A 97 -1.23 15.10 35.10
CA LYS A 97 -1.45 16.40 35.75
C LYS A 97 -0.09 17.06 35.85
N THR A 98 0.18 18.01 34.95
CA THR A 98 1.31 18.90 35.06
C THR A 98 1.00 19.78 36.25
N ASN A 99 1.35 19.30 37.45
CA ASN A 99 1.46 20.15 38.61
C ASN A 99 2.55 21.18 38.27
N LEU A 100 2.11 22.34 37.79
CA LEU A 100 2.88 23.57 37.87
C LEU A 100 3.03 23.87 39.36
N SER A 101 4.04 23.26 39.98
CA SER A 101 4.51 23.69 41.29
C SER A 101 5.26 25.00 41.07
N GLU A 102 4.57 26.11 41.30
CA GLU A 102 5.15 27.44 41.39
C GLU A 102 6.10 27.48 42.60
N LYS A 103 7.39 27.73 42.36
CA LYS A 103 8.35 28.18 43.36
C LYS A 103 9.32 29.17 42.73
#